data_AF-A0A968MEP0-F1
#
_entry.id   AF-A0A968MEP0-F1
#
_cell.length_a   1.000
_cell.length_b   1.000
_cell.length_c   1.000
_cell.angle_alpha   90.00
_cell.angle_beta   90.00
_cell.angle_gamma   90.00
#
_symmetry.space_group_name_H-M   'P 1'
#
loop_
_entity.id
_entity.type
_entity.pdbx_description
1 polymer ?
#
loop_
_entity_poly.entity_id
_entity_poly.type
_entity_poly.pdbx_seq_one_letter_code
_entity_poly.pdbx_strand_id
1 'polypeptide(L)'
;MVNEKYMRQLERIFKKGKDNSVKVSFFDLPMVEEIIEEKISQELFQKPRAFYEGLSNLENYTPEQPVIEATLRPYQEQGYKWLHYMQDNQLGGCLADDMGLGKTLQTITLLADVYKKDVNTPSLIIMPKSLLYNWQREVKKFAPKLSTYIFHGNDRDLEAALKVNLIFYNLLYC
;
A
#
# COMPACT_ATOMS: atom_id res chain seq x y z
N MET A 1 -31.69 21.19 19.48
CA MET A 1 -31.71 20.01 18.59
C MET A 1 -30.28 19.68 18.22
N VAL A 2 -29.81 18.47 18.49
CA VAL A 2 -28.47 18.03 18.07
C VAL A 2 -28.49 17.86 16.55
N ASN A 3 -27.48 18.39 15.86
CA ASN A 3 -27.38 18.35 14.41
C ASN A 3 -27.27 16.88 13.92
N GLU A 4 -28.25 16.38 13.17
CA GLU A 4 -28.25 15.00 12.66
C GLU A 4 -26.99 14.68 11.83
N LYS A 5 -26.44 15.67 11.11
CA LYS A 5 -25.20 15.50 10.35
C LYS A 5 -24.01 15.24 11.27
N TYR A 6 -23.97 15.92 12.41
CA TYR A 6 -22.95 15.74 13.44
C TYR A 6 -23.06 14.34 14.08
N MET A 7 -24.27 13.88 14.40
CA MET A 7 -24.48 12.52 14.95
C MET A 7 -24.08 11.42 13.96
N ARG A 8 -24.43 11.56 12.67
CA ARG A 8 -23.98 10.61 11.63
C ARG A 8 -22.45 10.58 11.47
N GLN A 9 -21.79 11.72 11.63
CA GLN A 9 -20.32 11.77 11.60
C GLN A 9 -19.72 11.02 12.79
N LEU A 10 -20.23 11.24 14.00
CA LEU A 10 -19.78 10.53 15.20
C LEU A 10 -20.00 9.01 15.09
N GLU A 11 -21.16 8.56 14.61
CA GLU A 11 -21.45 7.14 14.39
C GLU A 11 -20.51 6.49 13.35
N ARG A 12 -20.11 7.24 12.32
CA ARG A 12 -19.14 6.76 11.31
C ARG A 12 -17.75 6.54 11.92
N ILE A 13 -17.32 7.46 12.78
CA ILE A 13 -15.98 7.50 13.38
C ILE A 13 -15.83 6.45 14.48
N PHE A 14 -16.88 6.28 15.29
CA PHE A 14 -16.86 5.44 16.48
C PHE A 14 -17.59 4.11 16.21
N LYS A 15 -16.85 3.10 15.73
CA LYS A 15 -17.42 1.75 15.56
C LYS A 15 -17.44 1.00 16.89
N LYS A 16 -18.59 0.43 17.26
CA LYS A 16 -18.75 -0.34 18.50
C LYS A 16 -17.91 -1.63 18.44
N GLY A 17 -16.96 -1.77 19.36
CA GLY A 17 -16.17 -2.98 19.60
C GLY A 17 -16.95 -4.03 20.40
N LYS A 18 -16.41 -5.24 20.49
CA LYS A 18 -17.06 -6.37 21.18
C LYS A 18 -17.22 -6.15 22.70
N ASP A 19 -16.35 -5.35 23.32
CA ASP A 19 -16.25 -5.22 24.78
C ASP A 19 -16.44 -3.77 25.27
N ASN A 20 -17.53 -3.11 24.86
CA ASN A 20 -17.82 -1.69 25.17
C ASN A 20 -16.70 -0.70 24.77
N SER A 21 -15.71 -1.18 24.01
CA SER A 21 -14.61 -0.42 23.43
C SER A 21 -15.07 0.22 22.12
N VAL A 22 -14.43 1.33 21.75
CA VAL A 22 -14.74 2.04 20.52
C VAL A 22 -13.54 1.92 19.58
N LYS A 23 -13.79 1.47 18.35
CA LYS A 23 -12.77 1.39 17.28
C LYS A 23 -12.88 2.63 16.40
N VAL A 24 -11.75 3.31 16.24
CA VAL A 24 -11.60 4.47 15.37
C VAL A 24 -10.59 4.14 14.27
N SER A 25 -10.88 4.57 13.04
CA SER A 25 -9.93 4.44 11.93
C SER A 25 -8.75 5.38 12.16
N PHE A 26 -7.54 4.97 11.77
CA PHE A 26 -6.36 5.83 11.80
C PHE A 26 -6.60 7.18 11.09
N PHE A 27 -7.31 7.15 9.96
CA PHE A 27 -7.63 8.34 9.16
C PHE A 27 -8.69 9.26 9.77
N ASP A 28 -9.48 8.76 10.73
CA ASP A 28 -10.48 9.57 11.44
C ASP A 28 -9.91 10.16 12.75
N LEU A 29 -8.69 9.77 13.16
CA LEU A 29 -8.05 10.26 14.39
C LEU A 29 -7.84 11.78 14.43
N PRO A 30 -7.45 12.47 13.34
CA PRO A 30 -7.35 13.93 13.37
C PRO A 30 -8.69 14.62 13.70
N MET A 31 -9.80 14.08 13.19
CA MET A 31 -11.13 14.61 13.51
C MET A 31 -11.53 14.31 14.96
N VAL A 32 -11.12 13.16 15.49
CA VAL A 32 -11.34 12.81 16.90
C VAL A 32 -10.53 13.73 17.83
N GLU A 33 -9.31 14.07 17.43
CA GLU A 33 -8.44 15.00 18.18
C GLU A 33 -9.10 16.38 18.36
N GLU A 34 -9.75 16.91 17.32
CA GLU A 34 -10.47 18.19 17.40
C GLU A 34 -11.67 18.17 18.37
N ILE A 35 -12.24 16.98 18.62
CA ILE A 35 -13.48 16.81 19.41
C ILE A 35 -13.18 16.52 20.89
N ILE A 36 -12.03 15.91 21.19
CA ILE A 36 -11.70 15.44 22.53
C ILE A 36 -10.94 16.51 23.32
N GLU A 37 -11.42 16.85 24.52
CA GLU A 37 -10.69 17.73 25.45
C GLU A 37 -9.35 17.10 25.86
N GLU A 38 -8.29 17.90 25.78
CA GLU A 38 -6.82 17.63 25.76
C GLU A 38 -6.22 16.50 26.62
N LYS A 39 -6.96 15.87 27.55
CA LYS A 39 -6.42 14.87 28.48
C LYS A 39 -6.26 13.47 27.89
N ILE A 40 -6.87 13.16 26.75
CA ILE A 40 -6.77 11.82 26.12
C ILE A 40 -5.51 11.77 25.26
N SER A 41 -4.40 11.59 25.97
CA SER A 41 -3.01 11.33 25.56
C SER A 41 -2.52 11.90 24.21
N GLN A 42 -1.60 12.86 24.28
CA GLN A 42 -0.79 13.28 23.15
C GLN A 42 -0.08 12.10 22.45
N GLU A 43 0.24 11.03 23.18
CA GLU A 43 0.79 9.79 22.61
C GLU A 43 -0.13 9.13 21.58
N LEU A 44 -1.46 9.18 21.76
CA LEU A 44 -2.41 8.56 20.83
C LEU A 44 -2.40 9.27 19.47
N PHE A 45 -2.23 10.59 19.47
CA PHE A 45 -2.26 11.42 18.27
C PHE A 45 -0.88 11.71 17.68
N GLN A 46 0.19 11.39 18.40
CA GLN A 46 1.56 11.59 17.93
C GLN A 46 1.83 10.86 16.61
N LYS A 47 1.45 9.58 16.51
CA LYS A 47 1.66 8.77 15.29
C LYS A 47 0.86 9.29 14.09
N PRO A 48 -0.45 9.59 14.22
CA PRO A 48 -1.21 10.27 13.16
C PRO A 48 -0.58 11.60 12.72
N ARG A 49 -0.23 12.47 13.66
CA ARG A 49 0.40 13.78 13.34
C ARG A 49 1.70 13.60 12.58
N ALA A 50 2.61 12.76 13.09
CA ALA A 50 3.89 12.47 12.43
C ALA A 50 3.68 11.90 11.01
N PHE A 51 2.66 11.05 10.82
CA PHE A 51 2.31 10.53 9.50
C PHE A 51 1.91 11.66 8.53
N TYR A 52 0.99 12.55 8.92
CA TYR A 52 0.55 13.64 8.06
C TYR A 52 1.64 14.67 7.81
N GLU A 53 2.45 15.01 8.82
CA GLU A 53 3.60 15.90 8.68
C GLU A 53 4.64 15.33 7.70
N GLY A 54 4.95 14.03 7.78
CA GLY A 54 5.86 13.40 6.84
C GLY A 54 5.27 13.29 5.42
N LEU A 55 3.95 13.10 5.30
CA LEU A 55 3.26 13.11 4.01
C LEU A 55 3.30 14.49 3.35
N SER A 56 3.14 15.57 4.13
CA SER A 56 3.29 16.94 3.65
C SER A 56 4.72 17.31 3.27
N ASN A 57 5.72 16.60 3.80
CA ASN A 57 7.15 16.82 3.56
C ASN A 57 7.80 15.68 2.75
N LEU A 58 7.03 15.00 1.89
CA LEU A 58 7.47 13.82 1.15
C LEU A 58 8.66 14.10 0.22
N GLU A 59 8.86 15.35 -0.21
CA GLU A 59 10.02 15.74 -1.03
C GLU A 59 11.35 15.43 -0.32
N ASN A 60 11.40 15.62 1.00
CA ASN A 60 12.56 15.35 1.86
C ASN A 60 12.65 13.88 2.28
N TYR A 61 11.60 13.10 2.08
CA TYR A 61 11.63 11.66 2.33
C TYR A 61 12.51 10.98 1.28
N THR A 62 13.53 10.27 1.78
CA THR A 62 14.56 9.66 0.93
C THR A 62 14.66 8.18 1.28
N PRO A 63 13.85 7.32 0.64
CA PRO A 63 13.98 5.88 0.83
C PRO A 63 15.33 5.38 0.28
N GLU A 64 15.73 4.18 0.67
CA GLU A 64 16.91 3.54 0.09
C GLU A 64 16.75 3.41 -1.43
N GLN A 65 17.87 3.51 -2.17
CA GLN A 65 17.81 3.46 -3.62
C GLN A 65 17.29 2.11 -4.11
N PRO A 66 16.24 2.08 -4.95
CA PRO A 66 15.68 0.82 -5.44
C PRO A 66 16.68 0.11 -6.37
N VAL A 67 16.72 -1.23 -6.28
CA VAL A 67 17.56 -2.04 -7.16
C VAL A 67 16.70 -2.48 -8.34
N ILE A 68 16.62 -1.60 -9.34
CA ILE A 68 15.90 -1.83 -10.59
C ILE A 68 16.80 -1.56 -11.80
N GLU A 69 16.53 -2.24 -12.91
CA GLU A 69 17.17 -2.04 -14.21
C GLU A 69 16.40 -1.00 -15.05
N ALA A 70 16.09 0.13 -14.43
CA ALA A 70 15.43 1.27 -15.07
C ALA A 70 15.77 2.58 -14.37
N THR A 71 15.68 3.68 -15.12
CA THR A 71 15.72 5.03 -14.57
C THR A 71 14.30 5.54 -14.43
N LEU A 72 13.92 5.91 -13.21
CA LEU A 72 12.63 6.52 -12.94
C LEU A 72 12.62 7.97 -13.43
N ARG A 73 11.48 8.40 -13.97
CA ARG A 73 11.24 9.83 -14.22
C ARG A 73 10.91 10.53 -12.90
N PRO A 74 11.10 11.86 -12.79
CA PRO A 74 10.87 12.58 -11.52
C PRO A 74 9.50 12.30 -10.88
N TYR A 75 8.41 12.25 -11.67
CA TYR A 75 7.09 11.94 -11.15
C TYR A 75 6.93 10.47 -10.70
N GLN A 76 7.67 9.54 -11.30
CA GLN A 76 7.68 8.13 -10.89
C GLN A 76 8.46 7.93 -9.60
N GLU A 77 9.53 8.71 -9.40
CA GLU A 77 10.25 8.75 -8.13
C GLU A 77 9.33 9.27 -7.01
N GLN A 78 8.54 10.32 -7.27
CA GLN A 78 7.57 10.82 -6.30
C GLN A 78 6.50 9.76 -5.97
N GLY A 79 5.95 9.08 -6.97
CA GLY A 79 4.99 8.00 -6.76
C GLY A 79 5.59 6.81 -5.98
N TYR A 80 6.84 6.45 -6.26
CA TYR A 80 7.58 5.45 -5.49
C TYR A 80 7.82 5.90 -4.03
N LYS A 81 8.28 7.14 -3.80
CA LYS A 81 8.46 7.72 -2.46
C LYS A 81 7.15 7.66 -1.68
N TRP A 82 6.05 8.03 -2.31
CA TRP A 82 4.73 7.99 -1.69
C TRP A 82 4.33 6.56 -1.30
N LEU A 83 4.45 5.60 -2.23
CA LEU A 83 4.16 4.20 -1.96
C LEU A 83 5.04 3.63 -0.83
N HIS A 84 6.33 3.92 -0.85
CA HIS A 84 7.26 3.47 0.17
C HIS A 84 6.94 4.09 1.54
N TYR A 85 6.59 5.38 1.59
CA TYR A 85 6.15 6.04 2.82
C TYR A 85 4.87 5.42 3.39
N MET A 86 3.90 5.07 2.54
CA MET A 86 2.69 4.36 2.96
C MET A 86 3.03 2.99 3.57
N GLN A 87 3.94 2.25 2.93
CA GLN A 87 4.39 0.95 3.41
C GLN A 87 5.12 1.03 4.76
N ASP A 88 6.04 1.97 4.94
CA ASP A 88 6.77 2.18 6.21
C ASP A 88 5.82 2.50 7.36
N ASN A 89 4.70 3.16 7.06
CA ASN A 89 3.65 3.49 8.03
C ASN A 89 2.58 2.38 8.17
N GLN A 90 2.74 1.23 7.50
CA GLN A 90 1.80 0.09 7.51
C GLN A 90 0.41 0.45 6.99
N LEU A 91 0.34 1.36 6.03
CA LEU A 91 -0.88 1.82 5.39
C LEU A 91 -0.94 1.37 3.94
N GLY A 92 -2.15 1.07 3.47
CA GLY A 92 -2.42 0.86 2.05
C GLY A 92 -2.64 2.19 1.34
N GLY A 93 -2.30 2.23 0.05
CA GLY A 93 -2.52 3.39 -0.82
C GLY A 93 -3.14 2.99 -2.15
N CYS A 94 -3.97 3.87 -2.73
CA CYS A 94 -4.44 3.75 -4.10
C CYS A 94 -3.64 4.71 -4.98
N LEU A 95 -2.73 4.16 -5.80
CA LEU A 95 -2.01 4.96 -6.80
C LEU A 95 -2.91 5.22 -8.00
N ALA A 96 -3.52 6.39 -8.04
CA ALA A 96 -4.52 6.79 -9.02
C ALA A 96 -3.97 7.69 -10.15
N ASP A 97 -2.68 7.57 -10.46
CA ASP A 97 -2.04 8.26 -11.58
C ASP A 97 -2.73 7.96 -12.92
N ASP A 98 -2.61 8.87 -13.88
CA ASP A 98 -3.11 8.67 -15.25
C ASP A 98 -2.53 7.40 -15.92
N MET A 99 -3.29 6.87 -16.87
CA MET A 99 -2.84 5.74 -17.69
C MET A 99 -1.58 6.14 -18.46
N GLY A 100 -0.58 5.26 -18.50
CA GLY A 100 0.69 5.53 -19.20
C GLY A 100 1.77 6.19 -18.35
N LEU A 101 1.49 6.66 -17.13
CA LEU A 101 2.51 7.19 -16.21
C LEU A 101 3.42 6.10 -15.58
N GLY A 102 3.21 4.83 -15.94
CA GLY A 102 4.09 3.74 -15.49
C GLY A 102 3.88 3.33 -14.04
N LYS A 103 2.62 3.30 -13.58
CA LYS A 103 2.24 2.75 -12.27
C LYS A 103 2.84 1.36 -12.01
N THR A 104 2.88 0.51 -13.04
CA THR A 104 3.50 -0.82 -12.95
C THR A 104 4.98 -0.72 -12.56
N LEU A 105 5.74 0.15 -13.21
CA LEU A 105 7.16 0.36 -12.88
C LEU A 105 7.32 0.88 -11.44
N GLN A 106 6.49 1.82 -11.00
CA GLN A 106 6.52 2.32 -9.62
C GLN A 106 6.23 1.20 -8.60
N THR A 107 5.24 0.35 -8.86
CA THR A 107 4.93 -0.80 -8.01
C THR A 107 6.04 -1.86 -8.02
N ILE A 108 6.62 -2.18 -9.18
CA ILE A 108 7.76 -3.10 -9.28
C ILE A 108 8.96 -2.56 -8.49
N THR A 109 9.18 -1.24 -8.54
CA THR A 109 10.23 -0.57 -7.78
C THR A 109 10.04 -0.77 -6.27
N LEU A 110 8.82 -0.57 -5.77
CA LEU A 110 8.48 -0.85 -4.37
C LEU A 110 8.74 -2.32 -4.00
N LEU A 111 8.24 -3.25 -4.81
CA LEU A 111 8.40 -4.68 -4.55
C LEU A 111 9.88 -5.09 -4.56
N ALA A 112 10.66 -4.60 -5.52
CA ALA A 112 12.10 -4.86 -5.58
C ALA A 112 12.79 -4.41 -4.29
N ASP A 113 12.35 -3.31 -3.69
CA ASP A 113 12.89 -2.83 -2.42
C ASP A 113 12.47 -3.69 -1.21
N VAL A 114 11.20 -4.10 -1.15
CA VAL A 114 10.69 -5.00 -0.10
C VAL A 114 11.48 -6.30 -0.02
N TYR A 115 11.75 -6.93 -1.17
CA TYR A 115 12.43 -8.22 -1.22
C TYR A 115 13.95 -8.15 -0.99
N LYS A 116 14.54 -6.95 -0.87
CA LYS A 116 15.94 -6.83 -0.40
C LYS A 116 16.08 -7.20 1.07
N LYS A 117 15.04 -7.00 1.87
CA LYS A 117 15.05 -7.20 3.32
C LYS A 117 14.84 -8.68 3.71
N ASP A 118 15.21 -9.62 2.82
CA ASP A 118 15.04 -11.07 2.95
C ASP A 118 13.63 -11.49 3.41
N VAL A 119 12.61 -10.92 2.78
CA VAL A 119 11.21 -11.29 3.01
C VAL A 119 10.92 -12.65 2.38
N ASN A 120 10.55 -13.63 3.21
CA ASN A 120 10.25 -15.01 2.78
C ASN A 120 8.78 -15.23 2.37
N THR A 121 7.94 -14.21 2.48
CA THR A 121 6.51 -14.33 2.15
C THR A 121 6.25 -13.76 0.76
N PRO A 122 5.61 -14.53 -0.16
CA PRO A 122 5.29 -14.06 -1.50
C PRO A 122 4.24 -12.95 -1.51
N SER A 123 4.33 -12.05 -2.49
CA SER A 123 3.35 -11.00 -2.74
C SER A 123 2.38 -11.43 -3.83
N LEU A 124 1.08 -11.30 -3.56
CA LEU A 124 0.03 -11.59 -4.52
C LEU A 124 -0.34 -10.34 -5.31
N ILE A 125 -0.21 -10.38 -6.63
CA ILE A 125 -0.66 -9.31 -7.52
C ILE A 125 -1.85 -9.81 -8.32
N ILE A 126 -2.96 -9.10 -8.18
CA ILE A 126 -4.23 -9.45 -8.81
C ILE A 126 -4.48 -8.50 -9.99
N MET A 127 -4.76 -9.07 -11.15
CA MET A 127 -4.94 -8.30 -12.38
C MET A 127 -5.85 -9.02 -13.39
N PRO A 128 -6.41 -8.32 -14.39
CA PRO A 128 -7.06 -8.95 -15.53
C PRO A 128 -6.12 -9.95 -16.24
N LYS A 129 -6.69 -11.03 -16.78
CA LYS A 129 -5.93 -12.11 -17.47
C LYS A 129 -5.01 -11.59 -18.57
N SER A 130 -5.45 -10.57 -19.31
CA SER A 130 -4.67 -9.95 -20.40
C SER A 130 -3.37 -9.30 -19.93
N LEU A 131 -3.23 -9.00 -18.63
CA LEU A 131 -2.06 -8.31 -18.06
C LEU A 131 -1.02 -9.27 -17.46
N LEU A 132 -1.35 -10.54 -17.20
CA LEU A 132 -0.47 -11.51 -16.51
C LEU A 132 0.93 -11.58 -17.16
N TYR A 133 0.98 -11.86 -18.46
CA TYR A 133 2.23 -11.98 -19.20
C TYR A 133 2.93 -10.63 -19.39
N ASN A 134 2.17 -9.52 -19.43
CA ASN A 134 2.77 -8.20 -19.51
C ASN A 134 3.53 -7.86 -18.23
N TRP A 135 2.90 -8.07 -17.08
CA TRP A 135 3.54 -7.90 -15.78
C TRP A 135 4.77 -8.80 -15.62
N GLN A 136 4.69 -10.06 -16.04
CA GLN A 136 5.86 -10.95 -16.00
C GLN A 136 7.02 -10.42 -16.85
N ARG A 137 6.76 -9.91 -18.06
CA ARG A 137 7.80 -9.29 -18.88
C ARG A 137 8.37 -8.03 -18.24
N GLU A 138 7.52 -7.18 -17.67
CA GLU A 138 7.97 -5.95 -17.00
C GLU A 138 8.81 -6.25 -15.75
N VAL A 139 8.44 -7.23 -14.93
CA VAL A 139 9.27 -7.65 -13.78
C VAL A 139 10.59 -8.21 -14.27
N LYS A 140 10.59 -9.10 -15.27
CA LYS A 140 11.83 -9.64 -15.84
C LYS A 140 12.73 -8.54 -16.43
N LYS A 141 12.15 -7.47 -16.97
CA LYS A 141 12.87 -6.34 -17.56
C LYS A 141 13.43 -5.40 -16.50
N PHE A 142 12.65 -5.06 -15.48
CA PHE A 142 12.97 -3.98 -14.54
C PHE A 142 13.53 -4.49 -13.21
N ALA A 143 13.26 -5.73 -12.83
CA ALA A 143 13.72 -6.33 -11.57
C ALA A 143 13.96 -7.85 -11.76
N PRO A 144 14.94 -8.26 -12.59
CA PRO A 144 15.15 -9.68 -12.95
C PRO A 144 15.52 -10.58 -11.77
N LYS A 145 15.93 -10.01 -10.63
CA LYS A 145 16.19 -10.75 -9.39
C LYS A 145 14.90 -11.24 -8.72
N LEU A 146 13.75 -10.66 -9.03
CA LEU A 146 12.47 -11.09 -8.50
C LEU A 146 11.98 -12.31 -9.30
N SER A 147 11.78 -13.41 -8.58
CA SER A 147 11.13 -14.60 -9.13
C SER A 147 9.61 -14.40 -9.20
N THR A 148 8.99 -14.89 -10.27
CA THR A 148 7.56 -14.72 -10.52
C THR A 148 6.89 -16.03 -10.87
N TYR A 149 5.63 -16.22 -10.47
CA TYR A 149 4.81 -17.37 -10.84
C TYR A 149 3.41 -16.91 -11.29
N ILE A 150 2.95 -17.40 -12.44
CA ILE A 150 1.58 -17.13 -12.91
C ILE A 150 0.67 -18.24 -12.36
N PHE A 151 -0.17 -17.91 -11.38
CA PHE A 151 -1.10 -18.84 -10.78
C PHE A 151 -2.44 -18.81 -11.52
N HIS A 152 -2.52 -19.49 -12.67
CA HIS A 152 -3.71 -19.51 -13.53
C HIS A 152 -3.85 -20.84 -14.27
N GLY A 153 -5.09 -21.28 -14.51
CA GLY A 153 -5.42 -22.48 -15.30
C GLY A 153 -5.63 -23.74 -14.45
N ASN A 154 -5.65 -24.90 -15.09
CA ASN A 154 -5.85 -26.19 -14.43
C ASN A 154 -4.58 -26.72 -13.75
N ASP A 155 -3.40 -26.28 -14.22
CA ASP A 155 -2.10 -26.73 -13.73
C ASP A 155 -1.55 -25.85 -12.60
N ARG A 156 -2.43 -25.32 -11.75
CA ARG A 156 -2.03 -24.47 -10.61
C ARG A 156 -1.35 -25.31 -9.54
N ASP A 157 -0.10 -24.97 -9.25
CA ASP A 157 0.68 -25.57 -8.16
C ASP A 157 0.93 -24.52 -7.08
N LEU A 158 0.29 -24.70 -5.93
CA LEU A 158 0.41 -23.80 -4.79
C LEU A 158 1.80 -23.90 -4.14
N GLU A 159 2.38 -25.10 -4.06
CA GLU A 159 3.69 -25.30 -3.46
C GLU A 159 4.78 -24.63 -4.29
N ALA A 160 4.67 -24.70 -5.62
CA ALA A 160 5.56 -23.97 -6.52
C ALA A 160 5.37 -22.45 -6.40
N ALA A 161 4.11 -21.98 -6.32
CA ALA A 161 3.81 -20.55 -6.21
C ALA A 161 4.33 -19.93 -4.90
N LEU A 162 4.34 -20.67 -3.78
CA LEU A 162 4.85 -20.17 -2.50
C LEU A 162 6.38 -20.05 -2.42
N LYS A 163 7.12 -20.57 -3.41
CA LYS A 163 8.59 -20.52 -3.46
C LYS A 163 9.15 -19.32 -4.24
N VAL A 164 8.28 -18.49 -4.82
CA VAL A 164 8.70 -17.29 -5.59
C VAL A 164 8.44 -16.01 -4.81
N ASN A 165 8.94 -14.88 -5.31
CA ASN A 165 8.67 -13.57 -4.72
C ASN A 165 7.28 -13.06 -5.10
N LEU A 166 6.90 -13.12 -6.39
CA LEU A 166 5.65 -12.54 -6.87
C LEU A 166 4.72 -13.59 -7.50
N ILE A 167 3.48 -13.65 -7.02
CA ILE A 167 2.43 -14.51 -7.57
C ILE A 167 1.45 -13.64 -8.35
N PHE A 168 1.24 -13.93 -9.63
CA PHE A 168 0.26 -13.24 -10.46
C PHE A 168 -1.02 -14.07 -10.55
N TYR A 169 -2.13 -13.45 -10.17
CA TYR A 169 -3.43 -14.09 -10.12
C TYR A 169 -4.46 -13.30 -10.92
N ASN A 170 -5.43 -14.00 -11.52
CA ASN A 170 -6.55 -13.36 -12.19
C ASN A 170 -7.85 -13.54 -11.39
N LEU A 171 -8.62 -12.46 -11.28
CA LEU A 171 -10.02 -12.52 -10.85
C LEU A 171 -10.90 -12.70 -12.09
N LEU A 172 -10.97 -13.92 -12.63
CA LEU A 172 -12.02 -14.28 -13.59
C LEU A 172 -12.61 -15.63 -13.18
N TYR A 173 -13.80 -15.53 -12.57
CA TYR A 173 -14.87 -16.50 -12.32
C TYR A 173 -14.49 -17.97 -12.05
N CYS A 174 -14.79 -18.42 -10.82
CA CYS A 174 -15.23 -19.80 -10.60
C CYS A 174 -16.47 -20.09 -11.45
#